data_AF-A0AA38FT36-F1
#
_entry.id   AF-A0AA38FT36-F1
#
_cell.length_a   1.000
_cell.length_b   1.000
_cell.length_c   1.000
_cell.angle_alpha   90.00
_cell.angle_beta   90.00
_cell.angle_gamma   90.00
#
_symmetry.space_group_name_H-M   'P 1'
#
loop_
_entity.id
_entity.type
_entity.pdbx_description
1 polymer ?
#
loop_
_entity_poly.entity_id
_entity_poly.type
_entity_poly.pdbx_seq_one_letter_code
_entity_poly.pdbx_strand_id
1 'polypeptide(L)'
;AVNQLCSHFEAYRDIPKITELREKFKNIKQILKSHIFSDFSSLGTARLKEDSNLMQQLADACLVVDALEPSVREELIRTVCNKELTAYQQIFEGTEVAKLDKAERRYAWIKRQLRANEEIWQIFPHSWRVPYLLCIQFCKVT
;
A
#
# COMPACT_ATOMS: atom_id res chain seq x y z
N ALA A 1 15.14 13.26 -8.67
CA ALA A 1 16.55 13.66 -8.49
C ALA A 1 17.50 12.47 -8.37
N VAL A 2 17.49 11.68 -7.28
CA VAL A 2 18.52 10.63 -7.09
C VAL A 2 18.41 9.48 -8.10
N ASN A 3 17.20 9.05 -8.46
CA ASN A 3 17.01 8.05 -9.52
C ASN A 3 17.56 8.51 -10.89
N GLN A 4 17.38 9.80 -11.22
CA GLN A 4 17.90 10.40 -12.45
C GLN A 4 19.43 10.47 -12.42
N LEU A 5 20.01 10.76 -11.25
CA LEU A 5 21.46 10.74 -11.05
C LEU A 5 22.02 9.32 -11.25
N CYS A 6 21.36 8.30 -10.68
CA CYS A 6 21.77 6.91 -10.89
C CYS A 6 21.68 6.48 -12.37
N SER A 7 20.68 6.95 -13.12
CA SER A 7 20.60 6.69 -14.56
C SER A 7 21.70 7.40 -15.35
N HIS A 8 22.10 8.61 -14.93
CA HIS A 8 23.18 9.36 -15.59
C HIS A 8 24.54 8.67 -15.45
N PHE A 9 24.78 7.98 -14.32
CA PHE A 9 26.01 7.23 -14.10
C PHE A 9 26.03 5.83 -14.71
N GLU A 10 25.03 5.46 -15.50
CA GLU A 10 25.04 4.17 -16.19
C GLU A 10 26.17 4.02 -17.20
N ALA A 11 26.74 5.09 -17.77
CA ALA A 11 27.89 4.95 -18.66
C ALA A 11 29.19 4.61 -17.89
N TYR A 12 29.19 4.70 -16.56
CA TYR A 12 30.39 4.61 -15.72
C TYR A 12 30.35 3.43 -14.73
N ARG A 13 29.63 2.37 -15.08
CA ARG A 13 29.43 1.16 -14.23
C ARG A 13 30.76 0.48 -13.88
N ASP A 14 31.75 0.62 -14.76
CA ASP A 14 33.05 -0.03 -14.61
C ASP A 14 33.93 0.68 -13.56
N ILE A 15 33.55 1.88 -13.11
CA ILE A 15 34.25 2.59 -12.04
C ILE A 15 33.84 1.97 -10.69
N PRO A 16 34.76 1.34 -9.93
CA PRO A 16 34.41 0.61 -8.72
C PRO A 16 33.66 1.45 -7.68
N LYS A 17 34.02 2.73 -7.55
CA LYS A 17 33.36 3.65 -6.62
C LYS A 17 31.91 3.95 -6.98
N ILE A 18 31.60 4.02 -8.28
CA ILE A 18 30.25 4.27 -8.77
C ILE A 18 29.37 3.04 -8.50
N THR A 19 29.90 1.84 -8.72
CA THR A 19 29.20 0.59 -8.39
C THR A 19 28.95 0.47 -6.89
N GLU A 20 29.93 0.77 -6.03
CA GLU A 20 29.75 0.79 -4.58
C GLU A 20 28.61 1.74 -4.15
N LEU A 21 28.57 2.95 -4.71
CA LEU A 21 27.53 3.93 -4.40
C LEU A 21 26.14 3.50 -4.91
N ARG A 22 26.06 2.85 -6.07
CA ARG A 22 24.80 2.30 -6.59
C ARG A 22 24.26 1.18 -5.71
N GLU A 23 25.12 0.27 -5.25
CA GLU A 23 24.73 -0.79 -4.31
C GLU A 23 24.27 -0.22 -2.97
N LYS A 24 24.99 0.76 -2.41
CA LYS A 24 24.55 1.48 -1.20
C LYS A 24 23.18 2.13 -1.39
N PHE A 25 22.96 2.80 -2.52
CA PHE A 25 21.68 3.43 -2.82
C PHE A 25 20.54 2.40 -2.95
N LYS A 26 20.79 1.29 -3.64
CA LYS A 26 19.83 0.17 -3.75
C LYS A 26 19.49 -0.42 -2.38
N ASN A 27 20.49 -0.62 -1.53
CA ASN A 27 20.30 -1.12 -0.17
C ASN A 27 19.45 -0.15 0.68
N ILE A 28 19.71 1.16 0.61
CA ILE A 28 18.91 2.16 1.31
C ILE A 28 17.44 2.12 0.85
N LYS A 29 17.19 2.04 -0.47
CA LYS A 29 15.82 1.89 -0.99
C LYS A 29 15.12 0.65 -0.43
N GLN A 30 15.83 -0.48 -0.39
CA GLN A 30 15.28 -1.73 0.11
C GLN A 30 14.97 -1.67 1.61
N ILE A 31 15.85 -1.05 2.40
CA ILE A 31 15.63 -0.81 3.84
C ILE A 31 14.39 0.07 4.01
N LEU A 32 14.33 1.22 3.35
CA LEU A 32 13.17 2.12 3.43
C LEU A 32 11.87 1.41 3.06
N LYS A 33 11.86 0.65 1.96
CA LYS A 33 10.71 -0.18 1.59
C LYS A 33 10.32 -1.15 2.72
N SER A 34 11.28 -1.89 3.28
CA SER A 34 11.02 -2.86 4.35
C SER A 34 10.41 -2.21 5.59
N HIS A 35 10.96 -1.07 6.02
CA HIS A 35 10.45 -0.33 7.18
C HIS A 35 9.02 0.17 6.94
N ILE A 36 8.78 0.81 5.80
CA ILE A 36 7.45 1.31 5.45
C ILE A 36 6.43 0.17 5.41
N PHE A 37 6.75 -0.96 4.78
CA PHE A 37 5.84 -2.10 4.72
C PHE A 37 5.55 -2.69 6.12
N SER A 38 6.54 -2.67 7.01
CA SER A 38 6.35 -3.04 8.41
C SER A 38 5.44 -2.05 9.13
N ASP A 39 5.60 -0.75 8.92
CA ASP A 39 4.76 0.27 9.57
C ASP A 39 3.29 0.12 9.15
N PHE A 40 3.07 -0.08 7.84
CA PHE A 40 1.74 -0.35 7.27
C PHE A 40 1.15 -1.70 7.69
N SER A 41 1.93 -2.62 8.27
CA SER A 41 1.39 -3.86 8.84
C SER A 41 0.48 -3.60 10.04
N SER A 42 0.57 -2.43 10.66
CA SER A 42 -0.33 -2.00 11.74
C SER A 42 -1.71 -1.55 11.24
N LEU A 43 -1.89 -1.33 9.92
CA LEU A 43 -3.11 -0.76 9.32
C LEU A 43 -4.38 -1.54 9.71
N GLY A 44 -5.44 -0.83 10.11
CA GLY A 44 -6.71 -1.43 10.54
C GLY A 44 -6.77 -1.85 12.02
N THR A 45 -5.73 -1.58 12.81
CA THR A 45 -5.79 -1.76 14.28
C THR A 45 -6.51 -0.60 14.96
N ALA A 46 -7.22 -0.87 16.07
CA ALA A 46 -7.87 0.17 16.87
C ALA A 46 -6.89 1.26 17.33
N ARG A 47 -5.65 0.83 17.67
CA ARG A 47 -4.54 1.71 18.07
C ARG A 47 -4.26 2.82 17.05
N LEU A 48 -4.38 2.55 15.74
CA LEU A 48 -4.11 3.56 14.72
C LEU A 48 -5.11 4.71 14.73
N LYS A 49 -6.39 4.43 14.99
CA LYS A 49 -7.43 5.47 15.01
C LYS A 49 -7.27 6.42 16.19
N GLU A 50 -6.59 5.97 17.24
CA GLU A 50 -6.36 6.74 18.47
C GLU A 50 -5.01 7.48 18.47
N ASP A 51 -4.07 7.06 17.61
CA ASP A 51 -2.70 7.58 17.57
C ASP A 51 -2.47 8.48 16.33
N SER A 52 -2.80 9.76 16.50
CA SER A 52 -2.62 10.79 15.46
C SER A 52 -1.16 10.90 14.98
N ASN A 53 -0.18 10.67 15.87
CA ASN A 53 1.23 10.69 15.49
C ASN A 53 1.56 9.55 14.53
N LEU A 54 1.03 8.35 14.80
CA LEU A 54 1.21 7.20 13.92
C LEU A 54 0.51 7.40 12.57
N MET A 55 -0.67 8.02 12.54
CA MET A 55 -1.34 8.38 11.28
C MET A 55 -0.50 9.35 10.44
N GLN A 56 0.08 10.38 11.07
CA GLN A 56 0.96 11.32 10.39
C GLN A 56 2.24 10.64 9.88
N GLN A 57 2.84 9.74 10.68
CA GLN A 57 4.02 8.97 10.26
C GLN A 57 3.74 8.11 9.01
N LEU A 58 2.57 7.46 8.94
CA LEU A 58 2.17 6.69 7.76
C LEU A 58 1.89 7.59 6.54
N ALA A 59 1.36 8.79 6.76
CA ALA A 59 1.15 9.77 5.69
C ALA A 59 2.50 10.26 5.14
N ASP A 60 3.46 10.57 6.01
CA ASP A 60 4.82 10.96 5.62
C ASP A 60 5.55 9.79 4.91
N ALA A 61 5.33 8.55 5.36
CA ALA A 61 5.85 7.36 4.70
C ALA A 61 5.34 7.23 3.26
N CYS A 62 4.12 7.66 2.94
CA CYS A 62 3.62 7.69 1.57
C CYS A 62 4.46 8.62 0.67
N LEU A 63 4.95 9.75 1.19
CA LEU A 63 5.83 10.65 0.44
C LEU A 63 7.17 9.97 0.12
N VAL A 64 7.69 9.15 1.05
CA VAL A 64 8.90 8.36 0.81
C VAL A 64 8.65 7.31 -0.28
N VAL A 65 7.49 6.64 -0.26
CA VAL A 65 7.11 5.68 -1.31
C VAL A 65 7.04 6.33 -2.69
N ASP A 66 6.45 7.52 -2.81
CA ASP A 66 6.42 8.26 -4.07
C ASP A 66 7.83 8.67 -4.55
N ALA A 67 8.78 8.89 -3.63
CA ALA A 67 10.17 9.17 -3.96
C ALA A 67 11.00 7.94 -4.36
N LEU A 68 10.54 6.72 -4.02
CA LEU A 68 11.19 5.46 -4.38
C LEU A 68 10.95 5.13 -5.86
N GLU A 69 10.01 4.23 -6.16
CA GLU A 69 9.67 3.76 -7.51
C GLU A 69 8.17 3.46 -7.59
N PRO A 70 7.51 3.66 -8.75
CA PRO A 70 6.08 3.40 -8.91
C PRO A 70 5.65 1.98 -8.52
N SER A 71 6.52 1.00 -8.77
CA SER A 71 6.31 -0.40 -8.40
C SER A 71 6.15 -0.60 -6.89
N VAL A 72 6.86 0.17 -6.07
CA VAL A 72 6.77 0.09 -4.60
C VAL A 72 5.40 0.57 -4.13
N ARG A 73 4.89 1.65 -4.73
CA ARG A 73 3.53 2.15 -4.48
C ARG A 73 2.47 1.13 -4.87
N GLU A 74 2.56 0.57 -6.07
CA GLU A 74 1.62 -0.45 -6.54
C GLU A 74 1.59 -1.68 -5.63
N GLU A 75 2.77 -2.14 -5.19
CA GLU A 75 2.91 -3.26 -4.28
C GLU A 75 2.33 -2.94 -2.89
N LEU A 76 2.57 -1.75 -2.36
CA LEU A 76 2.03 -1.30 -1.07
C LEU A 76 0.49 -1.25 -1.12
N ILE A 77 -0.07 -0.58 -2.13
CA ILE A 77 -1.53 -0.48 -2.32
C ILE A 77 -2.15 -1.87 -2.43
N ARG A 78 -1.52 -2.76 -3.22
CA ARG A 78 -1.98 -4.15 -3.34
C ARG A 78 -1.95 -4.88 -2.00
N THR A 79 -0.89 -4.70 -1.22
CA THR A 79 -0.74 -5.33 0.10
C THR A 79 -1.83 -4.85 1.07
N VAL A 80 -2.07 -3.54 1.11
CA VAL A 80 -3.14 -2.94 1.92
C VAL A 80 -4.52 -3.47 1.49
N CYS A 81 -4.83 -3.42 0.19
CA CYS A 81 -6.13 -3.88 -0.31
C CYS A 81 -6.36 -5.36 -0.04
N ASN A 82 -5.35 -6.21 -0.25
CA ASN A 82 -5.43 -7.63 0.07
C ASN A 82 -5.71 -7.85 1.56
N LYS A 83 -5.01 -7.14 2.44
CA LYS A 83 -5.20 -7.24 3.89
C LYS A 83 -6.62 -6.87 4.31
N GLU A 84 -7.18 -5.80 3.76
CA GLU A 84 -8.56 -5.37 4.03
C GLU A 84 -9.59 -6.39 3.52
N LEU A 85 -9.32 -7.02 2.37
CA LEU A 85 -10.19 -8.05 1.79
C LEU A 85 -10.08 -9.42 2.47
N THR A 86 -9.06 -9.68 3.29
CA THR A 86 -8.97 -10.91 4.10
C THR A 86 -10.21 -11.08 4.98
N ALA A 87 -10.71 -9.99 5.59
CA ALA A 87 -11.94 -10.04 6.40
C ALA A 87 -13.18 -10.37 5.55
N TYR A 88 -13.22 -9.91 4.30
CA TYR A 88 -14.28 -10.28 3.35
C TYR A 88 -14.21 -11.77 3.01
N GLN A 89 -13.02 -12.27 2.65
CA GLN A 89 -12.80 -13.67 2.32
C GLN A 89 -13.26 -14.59 3.46
N GLN A 90 -12.89 -14.28 4.70
CA GLN A 90 -13.33 -15.05 5.88
C GLN A 90 -14.85 -15.10 6.07
N ILE A 91 -15.58 -14.07 5.64
CA ILE A 91 -17.04 -14.00 5.81
C ILE A 91 -17.78 -14.68 4.65
N PHE A 92 -17.28 -14.53 3.42
CA PHE A 92 -18.03 -14.88 2.21
C PHE A 92 -17.42 -16.05 1.42
N GLU A 93 -16.10 -16.21 1.38
CA GLU A 93 -15.45 -17.21 0.53
C GLU A 93 -15.85 -18.64 0.94
N GLY A 94 -16.25 -19.47 -0.04
CA GLY A 94 -16.64 -20.86 0.19
C GLY A 94 -17.97 -21.04 0.95
N THR A 95 -18.73 -19.96 1.18
CA THR A 95 -20.00 -20.02 1.92
C THR A 95 -21.21 -19.84 1.01
N GLU A 96 -22.38 -20.25 1.50
CA GLU A 96 -23.69 -20.02 0.85
C GLU A 96 -23.99 -18.53 0.59
N VAL A 97 -23.32 -17.61 1.32
CA VAL A 97 -23.51 -16.16 1.16
C VAL A 97 -22.62 -15.51 0.08
N ALA A 98 -21.77 -16.29 -0.61
CA ALA A 98 -21.09 -15.85 -1.83
C ALA A 98 -21.90 -16.06 -3.11
N LYS A 99 -23.09 -16.67 -3.02
CA LYS A 99 -23.98 -16.88 -4.18
C LYS A 99 -24.43 -15.55 -4.78
N LEU A 100 -24.75 -15.58 -6.08
CA LEU A 100 -25.07 -14.38 -6.87
C LEU A 100 -26.29 -13.62 -6.32
N ASP A 101 -27.25 -14.32 -5.73
CA ASP A 101 -28.43 -13.73 -5.08
C ASP A 101 -28.09 -12.93 -3.81
N LYS A 102 -26.85 -13.02 -3.31
CA LYS A 102 -26.34 -12.26 -2.16
C LYS A 102 -25.38 -11.13 -2.55
N ALA A 103 -25.29 -10.77 -3.83
CA ALA A 103 -24.44 -9.67 -4.31
C ALA A 103 -24.71 -8.34 -3.57
N GLU A 104 -25.97 -8.00 -3.30
CA GLU A 104 -26.35 -6.80 -2.53
C GLU A 104 -25.73 -6.77 -1.12
N ARG A 105 -25.66 -7.93 -0.46
CA ARG A 105 -25.07 -8.03 0.89
C ARG A 105 -23.56 -7.79 0.86
N ARG A 106 -22.89 -8.29 -0.17
CA ARG A 106 -21.44 -8.11 -0.39
C ARG A 106 -21.11 -6.66 -0.75
N TYR A 107 -21.94 -6.05 -1.60
CA TYR A 107 -21.87 -4.63 -1.91
C TYR A 107 -22.10 -3.73 -0.68
N ALA A 108 -23.08 -4.06 0.16
CA ALA A 108 -23.30 -3.36 1.42
C ALA A 108 -22.11 -3.49 2.39
N TRP A 109 -21.43 -4.65 2.40
CA TRP A 109 -20.23 -4.87 3.21
C TRP A 109 -19.11 -3.90 2.82
N ILE A 110 -18.74 -3.83 1.53
CA ILE A 110 -17.62 -2.96 1.11
C ILE A 110 -17.94 -1.48 1.33
N LYS A 111 -19.20 -1.04 1.10
CA LYS A 111 -19.64 0.32 1.46
C LYS A 111 -19.44 0.63 2.93
N ARG A 112 -19.79 -0.32 3.81
CA ARG A 112 -19.63 -0.14 5.25
C ARG A 112 -18.15 -0.05 5.64
N GLN A 113 -17.30 -0.89 5.07
CA GLN A 113 -15.86 -0.83 5.33
C GLN A 113 -15.23 0.49 4.91
N LEU A 114 -15.58 0.97 3.70
CA LEU A 114 -15.09 2.26 3.22
C LEU A 114 -15.46 3.42 4.15
N ARG A 115 -16.71 3.45 4.64
CA ARG A 115 -17.17 4.48 5.58
C ARG A 115 -16.54 4.35 6.97
N ALA A 116 -16.45 3.13 7.50
CA ALA A 116 -15.92 2.90 8.84
C ALA A 116 -14.43 3.24 8.98
N ASN A 117 -13.70 3.25 7.86
CA ASN A 117 -12.26 3.51 7.79
C ASN A 117 -11.92 4.80 7.02
N GLU A 118 -12.86 5.76 6.91
CA GLU A 118 -12.67 7.01 6.16
C GLU A 118 -11.40 7.77 6.57
N GLU A 119 -11.15 7.91 7.88
CA GLU A 119 -9.95 8.56 8.43
C GLU A 119 -8.66 7.83 8.05
N ILE A 120 -8.68 6.50 8.00
CA ILE A 120 -7.51 5.69 7.58
C ILE A 120 -7.22 5.94 6.10
N TRP A 121 -8.24 6.10 5.26
CA TRP A 121 -8.04 6.38 3.84
C TRP A 121 -7.41 7.75 3.57
N GLN A 122 -7.53 8.70 4.51
CA GLN A 122 -6.91 10.03 4.42
C GLN A 122 -5.38 9.99 4.62
N ILE A 123 -4.83 8.91 5.16
CA ILE A 123 -3.38 8.70 5.26
C ILE A 123 -2.73 8.65 3.87
N PHE A 124 -3.46 8.12 2.88
CA PHE A 124 -2.93 7.96 1.54
C PHE A 124 -3.10 9.24 0.71
N PRO A 125 -2.11 9.60 -0.13
CA PRO A 125 -2.30 10.67 -1.10
C PRO A 125 -3.51 10.42 -2.01
N HIS A 126 -4.32 11.45 -2.23
CA HIS A 126 -5.53 11.37 -3.07
C HIS A 126 -5.23 10.87 -4.50
N SER A 127 -4.03 11.16 -5.02
CA SER A 127 -3.56 10.71 -6.34
C SER A 127 -3.42 9.19 -6.43
N TRP A 128 -3.22 8.48 -5.31
CA TRP A 128 -3.09 7.03 -5.27
C TRP A 128 -4.43 6.32 -5.44
N ARG A 129 -5.55 7.00 -5.13
CA ARG A 129 -6.92 6.49 -5.28
C ARG A 129 -7.12 5.11 -4.63
N VAL A 130 -6.58 4.91 -3.43
CA VAL A 130 -6.60 3.61 -2.72
C VAL A 130 -8.02 3.05 -2.54
N PRO A 131 -9.03 3.84 -2.10
CA PRO A 131 -10.42 3.32 -1.99
C PRO A 131 -11.00 2.81 -3.32
N TYR A 132 -10.67 3.47 -4.43
CA TYR A 132 -11.10 3.04 -5.76
C TYR A 132 -10.41 1.75 -6.19
N LEU A 133 -9.11 1.62 -5.94
CA LEU A 133 -8.35 0.39 -6.23
C LEU A 133 -8.82 -0.79 -5.36
N LEU A 134 -9.17 -0.54 -4.11
CA LEU A 134 -9.80 -1.52 -3.22
C LEU A 134 -11.11 -2.03 -3.82
N CYS A 135 -11.96 -1.14 -4.36
CA CYS A 135 -13.20 -1.54 -5.03
C CYS A 135 -12.93 -2.41 -6.28
N ILE A 136 -11.93 -2.06 -7.10
CA ILE A 136 -11.54 -2.89 -8.25
C ILE A 136 -11.11 -4.28 -7.79
N GLN A 137 -10.30 -4.38 -6.74
CA GLN A 137 -9.85 -5.68 -6.23
C GLN A 137 -11.01 -6.48 -5.64
N PHE A 138 -11.91 -5.82 -4.90
CA PHE A 138 -13.14 -6.43 -4.41
C PHE A 138 -13.95 -7.05 -5.56
N CYS A 139 -14.13 -6.34 -6.68
CA CYS A 139 -14.83 -6.87 -7.85
C CYS A 139 -14.17 -8.09 -8.48
N LYS A 140 -12.87 -8.33 -8.25
CA LYS A 140 -12.16 -9.52 -8.77
C LYS A 140 -12.33 -10.76 -7.88
N VAL A 141 -12.67 -10.57 -6.61
CA VAL A 141 -12.80 -11.65 -5.61
C VAL A 141 -14.25 -11.89 -5.18
N THR A 142 -15.19 -11.11 -5.71
CA THR A 142 -16.63 -11.25 -5.53
C THR A 142 -17.23 -12.03 -6.70
#